data_AF-A0A2Y9LQ28-F1
#
_entry.id   AF-A0A2Y9LQ28-F1
#
_cell.length_a   1.000
_cell.length_b   1.000
_cell.length_c   1.000
_cell.angle_alpha   90.00
_cell.angle_beta   90.00
_cell.angle_gamma   90.00
#
_symmetry.space_group_name_H-M   'P 1'
#
loop_
_entity.id
_entity.type
_entity.pdbx_description
1 polymer ?
#
loop_
_entity_poly.entity_id
_entity_poly.type
_entity_poly.pdbx_seq_one_letter_code
_entity_poly.pdbx_strand_id
1 'polypeptide(L)'
;MAVSARSARSPPDSDKVQKDKAGQTSGRRQGSRMGKLLGFEWTDVSSWGKLVTLLNRPTDPASLAVFRFLFGLMMVLDIPQERGLSSLDRRYLDGLEVCRFPLLDALQPLPLDWMYLVYTIMFLGALGMMLGLRYRISCVLFLLPYWYVFLLDKTSWNNHSYLYGLLAFQLTFMDANRYWSVDGLLSARKRNAHVPLWNYAVLRGQIFIVYFIAGVKKLDADWVEGYSMEYLSRHWLFSPFK
;
A
#
# COMPACT_ATOMS: atom_id res chain seq x y z
N MET A 1 -82.79 9.24 -44.35
CA MET A 1 -81.47 9.50 -44.98
C MET A 1 -80.44 8.63 -44.27
N ALA A 2 -79.55 7.85 -44.85
CA ALA A 2 -79.34 7.28 -46.18
C ALA A 2 -78.20 6.23 -46.00
N VAL A 3 -78.42 5.01 -46.48
CA VAL A 3 -77.54 4.14 -47.30
C VAL A 3 -76.11 3.71 -46.85
N SER A 4 -75.85 2.40 -47.10
CA SER A 4 -74.59 1.68 -47.38
C SER A 4 -73.66 1.31 -46.23
N ALA A 5 -73.28 0.04 -45.98
CA ALA A 5 -72.80 -1.08 -46.81
C ALA A 5 -71.29 -1.04 -47.15
N ARG A 6 -70.57 -2.03 -46.57
CA ARG A 6 -69.31 -2.74 -46.95
C ARG A 6 -68.15 -1.95 -47.60
N SER A 7 -66.93 -2.19 -47.09
CA SER A 7 -65.89 -2.93 -47.85
C SER A 7 -64.67 -3.27 -46.98
N ALA A 8 -64.14 -4.47 -47.20
CA ALA A 8 -62.87 -4.97 -46.67
C ALA A 8 -61.72 -4.59 -47.61
N ARG A 9 -60.53 -4.31 -47.07
CA ARG A 9 -59.22 -4.59 -47.70
C ARG A 9 -58.06 -4.33 -46.73
N SER A 10 -57.21 -5.35 -46.58
CA SER A 10 -55.85 -5.30 -46.03
C SER A 10 -54.83 -5.07 -47.18
N PRO A 11 -53.50 -5.02 -46.90
CA PRO A 11 -52.63 -3.84 -46.95
C PRO A 11 -51.76 -3.78 -48.24
N PRO A 12 -50.73 -2.91 -48.29
CA PRO A 12 -49.40 -3.52 -48.26
C PRO A 12 -48.33 -2.76 -47.44
N ASP A 13 -47.27 -3.54 -47.28
CA ASP A 13 -46.01 -3.45 -46.55
C ASP A 13 -45.06 -2.32 -46.97
N SER A 14 -43.95 -2.25 -46.23
CA SER A 14 -42.61 -1.78 -46.58
C SER A 14 -42.15 -0.37 -46.17
N ASP A 15 -41.11 -0.43 -45.33
CA ASP A 15 -39.92 0.43 -45.31
C ASP A 15 -40.03 1.88 -44.84
N LYS A 16 -39.68 2.08 -43.56
CA LYS A 16 -38.46 2.82 -43.21
C LYS A 16 -38.07 2.58 -41.75
N VAL A 17 -37.14 1.64 -41.59
CA VAL A 17 -36.28 1.50 -40.42
C VAL A 17 -35.51 2.81 -40.23
N GLN A 18 -35.88 3.63 -39.26
CA GLN A 18 -35.11 4.80 -38.85
C GLN A 18 -33.95 4.33 -37.98
N LYS A 19 -32.93 3.81 -38.67
CA LYS A 19 -31.63 3.42 -38.12
C LYS A 19 -30.79 4.68 -38.06
N ASP A 20 -30.89 5.45 -36.97
CA ASP A 20 -30.00 6.56 -36.70
C ASP A 20 -28.59 6.03 -36.39
N LYS A 21 -27.84 5.78 -37.46
CA LYS A 21 -26.38 5.73 -37.49
C LYS A 21 -25.88 7.09 -37.97
N ALA A 22 -25.64 7.99 -37.03
CA ALA A 22 -24.75 9.14 -37.17
C ALA A 22 -24.30 9.51 -35.75
N GLY A 23 -23.05 9.46 -35.34
CA GLY A 23 -21.83 9.15 -36.06
C GLY A 23 -20.80 8.68 -35.02
N GLN A 24 -19.98 7.74 -35.47
CA GLN A 24 -18.77 7.35 -34.78
C GLN A 24 -17.90 8.59 -34.59
N THR A 25 -17.82 9.09 -33.36
CA THR A 25 -16.67 9.87 -32.88
C THR A 25 -16.04 9.16 -31.69
N SER A 26 -15.86 7.84 -31.83
CA SER A 26 -14.69 7.19 -31.25
C SER A 26 -13.47 7.61 -32.08
N GLY A 27 -13.15 8.90 -32.03
CA GLY A 27 -11.84 9.36 -32.43
C GLY A 27 -10.87 8.66 -31.50
N ARG A 28 -10.18 7.64 -32.01
CA ARG A 28 -9.01 7.04 -31.40
C ARG A 28 -8.04 8.20 -31.18
N ARG A 29 -8.12 8.88 -30.02
CA ARG A 29 -7.17 9.90 -29.60
C ARG A 29 -5.82 9.22 -29.79
N GLN A 30 -5.02 9.72 -30.73
CA GLN A 30 -3.62 9.36 -30.81
C GLN A 30 -3.05 9.77 -29.46
N GLY A 31 -2.99 8.82 -28.52
CA GLY A 31 -2.60 9.09 -27.16
C GLY A 31 -1.21 9.72 -27.19
N SER A 32 -1.06 10.83 -26.46
CA SER A 32 0.25 11.43 -26.22
C SER A 32 1.23 10.32 -25.85
N ARG A 33 2.51 10.46 -26.24
CA ARG A 33 3.56 9.52 -25.81
C ARG A 33 3.50 9.31 -24.29
N MET A 34 3.17 10.37 -23.56
CA MET A 34 3.01 10.33 -22.11
C MET A 34 1.79 9.53 -21.66
N GLY A 35 0.63 9.69 -22.30
CA GLY A 35 -0.56 8.89 -22.00
C GLY A 35 -0.33 7.39 -22.22
N LYS A 36 0.53 7.02 -23.19
CA LYS A 36 0.93 5.62 -23.42
C LYS A 36 1.93 5.09 -22.38
N LEU A 37 2.87 5.93 -21.92
CA LEU A 37 3.93 5.54 -20.98
C LEU A 37 3.46 5.56 -19.50
N LEU A 38 2.79 6.63 -19.10
CA LEU A 38 2.43 6.91 -17.70
C LEU A 38 0.96 6.61 -17.39
N GLY A 39 0.11 6.48 -18.41
CA GLY A 39 -1.32 6.19 -18.24
C GLY A 39 -2.20 7.39 -17.82
N PHE A 40 -1.63 8.61 -17.84
CA PHE A 40 -2.32 9.89 -17.61
C PHE A 40 -1.69 11.03 -18.44
N GLU A 41 -2.43 12.12 -18.62
CA GLU A 41 -2.02 13.32 -19.37
C GLU A 41 -1.70 14.50 -18.41
N TRP A 42 -0.89 15.49 -18.85
CA TRP A 42 -0.56 16.68 -18.03
C TRP A 42 -1.82 17.50 -17.71
N THR A 43 -2.79 17.45 -18.61
CA THR A 43 -4.10 18.07 -18.44
C THR A 43 -4.89 17.48 -17.27
N ASP A 44 -4.62 16.23 -16.87
CA ASP A 44 -5.30 15.58 -15.75
C ASP A 44 -4.76 16.07 -14.39
N VAL A 45 -3.53 16.56 -14.35
CA VAL A 45 -2.88 17.11 -13.13
C VAL A 45 -3.04 18.63 -13.04
N SER A 46 -3.50 19.29 -14.11
CA SER A 46 -3.60 20.75 -14.22
C SER A 46 -4.61 21.40 -13.25
N SER A 47 -5.59 20.66 -12.75
CA SER A 47 -6.57 21.18 -11.80
C SER A 47 -6.91 20.17 -10.71
N TRP A 48 -7.25 20.67 -9.52
CA TRP A 48 -7.58 19.83 -8.38
C TRP A 48 -8.72 18.84 -8.68
N GLY A 49 -9.79 19.31 -9.34
CA GLY A 49 -10.92 18.46 -9.71
C GLY A 49 -10.52 17.30 -10.63
N LYS A 50 -9.70 17.57 -11.65
CA LYS A 50 -9.21 16.54 -12.57
C LYS A 50 -8.25 15.57 -11.89
N LEU A 51 -7.39 16.06 -11.00
CA LEU A 51 -6.49 15.23 -10.21
C LEU A 51 -7.28 14.25 -9.33
N VAL A 52 -8.30 14.74 -8.63
CA VAL A 52 -9.18 13.91 -7.80
C VAL A 52 -9.92 12.88 -8.66
N THR A 53 -10.39 13.26 -9.85
CA THR A 53 -11.00 12.31 -10.80
C THR A 53 -10.00 11.24 -11.27
N LEU A 54 -8.77 11.63 -11.59
CA LEU A 54 -7.70 10.71 -12.00
C LEU A 54 -7.36 9.72 -10.88
N LEU A 55 -7.19 10.21 -9.66
CA LEU A 55 -6.85 9.39 -8.49
C LEU A 55 -7.97 8.43 -8.07
N ASN A 56 -9.23 8.77 -8.35
CA ASN A 56 -10.38 7.90 -8.10
C ASN A 56 -10.74 6.99 -9.29
N ARG A 57 -9.95 7.00 -10.36
CA ARG A 57 -10.17 6.14 -11.53
C ARG A 57 -10.14 4.66 -11.10
N PRO A 58 -11.15 3.85 -11.48
CA PRO A 58 -11.16 2.42 -11.17
C PRO A 58 -9.99 1.73 -11.87
N THR A 59 -9.27 0.92 -11.12
CA THR A 59 -8.08 0.18 -11.55
C THR A 59 -8.19 -1.26 -11.08
N ASP A 60 -7.53 -2.16 -11.81
CA ASP A 60 -7.47 -3.58 -11.46
C ASP A 60 -6.88 -3.80 -10.05
N PRO A 61 -7.49 -4.63 -9.19
CA PRO A 61 -7.02 -4.88 -7.82
C PRO A 61 -5.92 -5.93 -7.70
N ALA A 62 -5.56 -6.68 -8.76
CA ALA A 62 -4.76 -7.88 -8.62
C ALA A 62 -3.34 -7.60 -8.12
N SER A 63 -2.66 -6.59 -8.68
CA SER A 63 -1.29 -6.27 -8.27
C SER A 63 -1.18 -5.78 -6.82
N LEU A 64 -2.20 -5.05 -6.32
CA LEU A 64 -2.28 -4.64 -4.92
C LEU A 64 -2.47 -5.85 -3.99
N ALA A 65 -3.25 -6.85 -4.41
CA ALA A 65 -3.43 -8.09 -3.64
C ALA A 65 -2.16 -8.94 -3.59
N VAL A 66 -1.41 -9.02 -4.71
CA VAL A 66 -0.09 -9.68 -4.73
C VAL A 66 0.88 -8.97 -3.80
N PHE A 67 0.95 -7.64 -3.86
CA PHE A 67 1.78 -6.86 -2.95
C PHE A 67 1.44 -7.13 -1.48
N ARG A 68 0.14 -7.11 -1.13
CA ARG A 68 -0.34 -7.46 0.22
C ARG A 68 0.10 -8.87 0.64
N PHE A 69 -0.07 -9.86 -0.24
CA PHE A 69 0.30 -11.24 0.06
C PHE A 69 1.81 -11.37 0.31
N LEU A 70 2.64 -10.82 -0.59
CA LEU A 70 4.10 -10.87 -0.46
C LEU A 70 4.59 -10.11 0.78
N PHE A 71 4.04 -8.92 1.03
CA PHE A 71 4.36 -8.15 2.24
C PHE A 71 3.96 -8.91 3.51
N GLY A 72 2.76 -9.48 3.55
CA GLY A 72 2.28 -10.29 4.67
C GLY A 72 3.16 -11.53 4.90
N LEU A 73 3.52 -12.25 3.83
CA LEU A 73 4.43 -13.39 3.89
C LEU A 73 5.79 -12.99 4.45
N MET A 74 6.35 -11.88 3.96
CA MET A 74 7.61 -11.35 4.47
C MET A 74 7.52 -11.06 5.96
N MET A 75 6.44 -10.41 6.43
CA MET A 75 6.24 -10.13 7.86
C MET A 75 6.06 -11.39 8.71
N VAL A 76 5.40 -12.41 8.20
CA VAL A 76 5.25 -13.70 8.87
C VAL A 76 6.60 -14.38 9.09
N LEU A 77 7.55 -14.26 8.15
CA LEU A 77 8.91 -14.80 8.29
C LEU A 77 9.82 -13.92 9.17
N ASP A 78 9.66 -12.61 9.03
CA ASP A 78 10.46 -11.58 9.68
C ASP A 78 10.19 -11.47 11.19
N ILE A 79 8.94 -11.68 11.63
CA ILE A 79 8.56 -11.62 13.05
C ILE A 79 9.33 -12.68 13.90
N PRO A 80 9.36 -13.98 13.52
CA PRO A 80 10.14 -14.99 14.23
C PRO A 80 11.65 -14.83 14.18
N GLN A 81 12.18 -14.45 13.01
CA GLN A 81 13.62 -14.43 12.78
C GLN A 81 14.25 -13.12 13.22
N GLU A 82 13.87 -12.02 12.58
CA GLU A 82 14.54 -10.73 12.76
C GLU A 82 14.05 -9.98 14.00
N ARG A 83 12.74 -10.10 14.32
CA ARG A 83 12.16 -9.38 15.48
C ARG A 83 12.29 -10.18 16.77
N GLY A 84 12.71 -11.43 16.66
CA GLY A 84 13.11 -12.24 17.79
C GLY A 84 11.94 -12.85 18.57
N LEU A 85 10.80 -13.17 17.93
CA LEU A 85 9.79 -14.00 18.62
C LEU A 85 10.39 -15.37 19.03
N SER A 86 11.34 -15.91 18.26
CA SER A 86 12.03 -17.17 18.57
C SER A 86 13.10 -17.04 19.67
N SER A 87 13.54 -15.82 19.98
CA SER A 87 14.61 -15.51 20.94
C SER A 87 14.16 -14.50 22.00
N LEU A 88 12.86 -14.46 22.28
CA LEU A 88 12.21 -13.45 23.10
C LEU A 88 12.72 -13.48 24.55
N ASP A 89 12.98 -14.69 25.08
CA ASP A 89 13.60 -14.88 26.40
C ASP A 89 14.99 -14.23 26.47
N ARG A 90 15.86 -14.46 25.49
CA ARG A 90 17.20 -13.83 25.48
C ARG A 90 17.12 -12.31 25.38
N ARG A 91 16.08 -11.79 24.74
CA ARG A 91 15.92 -10.35 24.50
C ARG A 91 15.41 -9.59 25.73
N TYR A 92 14.49 -10.18 26.49
CA TYR A 92 13.80 -9.48 27.59
C TYR A 92 14.08 -10.08 28.98
N LEU A 93 14.57 -11.32 29.08
CA LEU A 93 14.88 -11.99 30.35
C LEU A 93 16.33 -11.72 30.80
N ASP A 94 17.28 -11.75 29.87
CA ASP A 94 18.72 -11.63 30.17
C ASP A 94 19.19 -10.19 30.42
N GLY A 95 18.27 -9.23 30.48
CA GLY A 95 18.58 -7.86 30.94
C GLY A 95 19.62 -7.14 30.09
N LEU A 96 19.72 -7.42 28.78
CA LEU A 96 20.48 -6.60 27.85
C LEU A 96 20.01 -5.15 28.06
N GLU A 97 20.92 -4.25 28.46
CA GLU A 97 20.62 -2.83 28.63
C GLU A 97 20.17 -2.26 27.28
N VAL A 98 18.86 -2.37 27.00
CA VAL A 98 18.30 -1.88 25.76
C VAL A 98 18.46 -0.37 25.79
N CYS A 99 19.20 0.16 24.82
CA CYS A 99 19.38 1.59 24.67
C CYS A 99 18.00 2.19 24.35
N ARG A 100 17.35 2.78 25.36
CA ARG A 100 15.97 3.27 25.26
C ARG A 100 15.90 4.56 24.47
N PHE A 101 14.71 4.86 23.95
CA PHE A 101 14.46 6.09 23.23
C PHE A 101 14.25 7.25 24.22
N PRO A 102 15.14 8.26 24.27
CA PRO A 102 15.13 9.29 25.32
C PRO A 102 13.94 10.26 25.25
N LEU A 103 13.15 10.23 24.16
CA LEU A 103 11.91 11.02 24.04
C LEU A 103 10.66 10.25 24.53
N LEU A 104 10.78 8.94 24.78
CA LEU A 104 9.68 8.03 25.12
C LEU A 104 10.04 7.20 26.36
N ASP A 105 10.52 7.85 27.42
CA ASP A 105 10.94 7.18 28.66
C ASP A 105 9.79 6.41 29.35
N ALA A 106 8.54 6.80 29.07
CA ALA A 106 7.34 6.12 29.55
C ALA A 106 7.08 4.77 28.86
N LEU A 107 7.72 4.50 27.72
CA LEU A 107 7.53 3.26 26.97
C LEU A 107 8.49 2.20 27.49
N GLN A 108 7.96 1.31 28.34
CA GLN A 108 8.69 0.20 28.92
C GLN A 108 8.18 -1.13 28.36
N PRO A 109 9.06 -2.14 28.23
CA PRO A 109 8.62 -3.47 27.87
C PRO A 109 7.65 -3.98 28.93
N LEU A 110 6.55 -4.57 28.48
CA LEU A 110 5.64 -5.30 29.36
C LEU A 110 6.37 -6.54 29.94
N PRO A 111 5.83 -7.15 31.02
CA PRO A 111 6.34 -8.43 31.50
C PRO A 111 6.40 -9.47 30.37
N LEU A 112 7.34 -10.40 30.45
CA LEU A 112 7.65 -11.35 29.39
C LEU A 112 6.41 -12.06 28.81
N ASP A 113 5.52 -12.55 29.67
CA ASP A 113 4.29 -13.25 29.26
C ASP A 113 3.39 -12.38 28.37
N TRP A 114 3.30 -11.08 28.68
CA TRP A 114 2.56 -10.12 27.87
C TRP A 114 3.28 -9.78 26.57
N MET A 115 4.62 -9.79 26.56
CA MET A 115 5.39 -9.62 25.33
C MET A 115 5.16 -10.81 24.37
N TYR A 116 5.07 -12.04 24.87
CA TYR A 116 4.64 -13.19 24.05
C TYR A 116 3.27 -12.99 23.43
N LEU A 117 2.31 -12.44 24.19
CA LEU A 117 0.99 -12.12 23.67
C LEU A 117 1.05 -11.04 22.58
N VAL A 118 1.80 -9.95 22.80
CA VAL A 118 1.97 -8.86 21.82
C VAL A 118 2.53 -9.39 20.50
N TYR A 119 3.59 -10.21 20.55
CA TYR A 119 4.18 -10.80 19.35
C TYR A 119 3.25 -11.82 18.68
N THR A 120 2.48 -12.59 19.45
CA THR A 120 1.50 -13.53 18.90
C THR A 120 0.39 -12.77 18.16
N ILE A 121 -0.12 -11.68 18.75
CA ILE A 121 -1.12 -10.81 18.09
C ILE A 121 -0.53 -10.21 16.81
N MET A 122 0.71 -9.72 16.85
CA MET A 122 1.41 -9.19 15.68
C MET A 122 1.51 -10.24 14.57
N PHE A 123 1.90 -11.47 14.91
CA PHE A 123 2.05 -12.59 13.97
C PHE A 123 0.71 -13.02 13.36
N LEU A 124 -0.33 -13.16 14.18
CA LEU A 124 -1.69 -13.46 13.71
C LEU A 124 -2.24 -12.33 12.84
N GLY A 125 -1.94 -11.08 13.17
CA GLY A 125 -2.25 -9.90 12.35
C GLY A 125 -1.57 -9.98 10.98
N ALA A 126 -0.28 -10.34 10.93
CA ALA A 126 0.45 -10.54 9.68
C ALA A 126 -0.14 -11.68 8.82
N LEU A 127 -0.47 -12.82 9.43
CA LEU A 127 -1.15 -13.92 8.74
C LEU A 127 -2.53 -13.52 8.22
N GLY A 128 -3.34 -12.85 9.05
CA GLY A 128 -4.66 -12.35 8.65
C GLY A 128 -4.57 -11.34 7.51
N MET A 129 -3.55 -10.47 7.53
CA MET A 129 -3.25 -9.51 6.46
C MET A 129 -2.80 -10.23 5.18
N MET A 130 -1.96 -11.26 5.28
CA MET A 130 -1.50 -12.09 4.15
C MET A 130 -2.63 -12.90 3.50
N LEU A 131 -3.60 -13.37 4.28
CA LEU A 131 -4.78 -14.08 3.75
C LEU A 131 -5.91 -13.12 3.35
N GLY A 132 -5.88 -11.88 3.82
CA GLY A 132 -6.96 -10.91 3.62
C GLY A 132 -8.23 -11.30 4.37
N LEU A 133 -8.08 -11.93 5.54
CA LEU A 133 -9.18 -12.22 6.47
C LEU A 133 -9.40 -11.01 7.37
N ARG A 134 -10.64 -10.51 7.44
CA ARG A 134 -11.01 -9.30 8.20
C ARG A 134 -9.96 -8.21 8.04
N TYR A 135 -9.60 -7.92 6.78
CA TYR A 135 -8.33 -7.30 6.40
C TYR A 135 -7.96 -6.05 7.23
N ARG A 136 -8.91 -5.11 7.41
CA ARG A 136 -8.67 -3.88 8.17
C ARG A 136 -8.32 -4.15 9.64
N ILE A 137 -8.99 -5.11 10.26
CA ILE A 137 -8.72 -5.51 11.65
C ILE A 137 -7.34 -6.18 11.71
N SER A 138 -7.05 -7.09 10.79
CA SER A 138 -5.75 -7.77 10.73
C SER A 138 -4.58 -6.79 10.54
N CYS A 139 -4.76 -5.75 9.71
CA CYS A 139 -3.79 -4.67 9.57
C CYS A 139 -3.56 -3.92 10.88
N VAL A 140 -4.63 -3.57 11.62
CA VAL A 140 -4.49 -2.89 12.92
C VAL A 140 -3.82 -3.79 13.97
N LEU A 141 -4.19 -5.07 14.02
CA LEU A 141 -3.58 -6.07 14.91
C LEU A 141 -2.11 -6.31 14.61
N PHE A 142 -1.67 -6.12 13.37
CA PHE A 142 -0.25 -6.11 13.03
C PHE A 142 0.41 -4.77 13.39
N LEU A 143 -0.19 -3.66 12.96
CA LEU A 143 0.39 -2.32 12.99
C LEU A 143 0.66 -1.82 14.42
N LEU A 144 -0.29 -2.00 15.34
CA LEU A 144 -0.15 -1.46 16.70
C LEU A 144 0.98 -2.16 17.47
N PRO A 145 1.01 -3.50 17.57
CA PRO A 145 2.15 -4.21 18.16
C PRO A 145 3.46 -3.92 17.44
N TYR A 146 3.45 -3.80 16.11
CA TYR A 146 4.65 -3.53 15.32
C TYR A 146 5.33 -2.23 15.74
N TRP A 147 4.56 -1.12 15.77
CA TRP A 147 5.11 0.17 16.20
C TRP A 147 5.51 0.17 17.67
N TYR A 148 4.75 -0.50 18.52
CA TYR A 148 5.11 -0.66 19.93
C TYR A 148 6.48 -1.35 20.07
N VAL A 149 6.68 -2.52 19.45
CA VAL A 149 7.95 -3.26 19.50
C VAL A 149 9.09 -2.47 18.85
N PHE A 150 8.82 -1.79 17.72
CA PHE A 150 9.82 -0.97 17.03
C PHE A 150 10.31 0.22 17.89
N LEU A 151 9.43 0.83 18.67
CA LEU A 151 9.77 1.98 19.52
C LEU A 151 10.47 1.58 20.83
N LEU A 152 10.34 0.33 21.27
CA LEU A 152 10.98 -0.16 22.51
C LEU A 152 12.51 -0.24 22.43
N ASP A 153 13.06 -0.55 21.25
CA ASP A 153 14.50 -0.83 21.11
C ASP A 153 15.14 0.01 20.00
N LYS A 154 15.94 1.01 20.41
CA LYS A 154 16.69 1.89 19.51
C LYS A 154 17.78 1.16 18.75
N THR A 155 18.37 0.10 19.30
CA THR A 155 19.49 -0.62 18.67
C THR A 155 19.05 -1.40 17.44
N SER A 156 17.76 -1.75 17.38
CA SER A 156 17.13 -2.43 16.25
C SER A 156 16.61 -1.47 15.16
N TRP A 157 16.87 -0.16 15.27
CA TRP A 157 16.41 0.82 14.30
C TRP A 157 17.13 0.68 12.96
N ASN A 158 16.37 0.29 11.95
CA ASN A 158 16.81 0.21 10.58
C ASN A 158 15.79 0.93 9.69
N ASN A 159 16.27 1.66 8.67
CA ASN A 159 15.44 2.32 7.67
C ASN A 159 14.45 1.34 7.00
N HIS A 160 14.83 0.07 6.84
CA HIS A 160 13.96 -0.97 6.29
C HIS A 160 12.79 -1.30 7.22
N SER A 161 13.07 -1.49 8.50
CA SER A 161 12.02 -1.71 9.52
C SER A 161 11.07 -0.52 9.58
N TYR A 162 11.60 0.71 9.57
CA TYR A 162 10.75 1.91 9.51
C TYR A 162 9.84 1.93 8.27
N LEU A 163 10.38 1.58 7.09
CA LEU A 163 9.59 1.46 5.86
C LEU A 163 8.48 0.41 5.99
N TYR A 164 8.72 -0.74 6.63
CA TYR A 164 7.68 -1.75 6.81
C TYR A 164 6.51 -1.23 7.66
N GLY A 165 6.81 -0.49 8.73
CA GLY A 165 5.79 0.18 9.55
C GLY A 165 4.96 1.19 8.75
N LEU A 166 5.60 1.99 7.89
CA LEU A 166 4.91 2.92 7.00
C LEU A 166 4.05 2.21 5.95
N LEU A 167 4.55 1.14 5.34
CA LEU A 167 3.80 0.35 4.36
C LEU A 167 2.59 -0.32 5.01
N ALA A 168 2.73 -0.85 6.22
CA ALA A 168 1.62 -1.42 6.97
C ALA A 168 0.57 -0.36 7.36
N PHE A 169 1.01 0.83 7.75
CA PHE A 169 0.12 1.96 8.00
C PHE A 169 -0.67 2.32 6.73
N GLN A 170 0.00 2.46 5.59
CA GLN A 170 -0.63 2.74 4.30
C GLN A 170 -1.62 1.65 3.87
N LEU A 171 -1.23 0.38 3.99
CA LEU A 171 -2.08 -0.77 3.71
C LEU A 171 -3.36 -0.74 4.55
N THR A 172 -3.29 -0.30 5.81
CA THR A 172 -4.47 -0.17 6.67
C THR A 172 -5.55 0.73 6.07
N PHE A 173 -5.18 1.74 5.25
CA PHE A 173 -6.12 2.65 4.57
C PHE A 173 -6.53 2.16 3.18
N MET A 174 -5.72 1.33 2.53
CA MET A 174 -5.96 0.82 1.18
C MET A 174 -7.01 -0.29 1.14
N ASP A 175 -7.56 -0.54 -0.05
CA ASP A 175 -8.52 -1.61 -0.30
C ASP A 175 -7.84 -2.85 -0.92
N ALA A 176 -6.79 -3.37 -0.27
CA ALA A 176 -6.06 -4.55 -0.77
C ALA A 176 -6.79 -5.89 -0.53
N ASN A 177 -8.03 -5.84 -0.03
CA ASN A 177 -8.89 -7.00 0.22
C ASN A 177 -9.90 -7.30 -0.89
N ARG A 178 -9.85 -6.58 -2.02
CA ARG A 178 -10.80 -6.79 -3.14
C ARG A 178 -10.42 -7.95 -4.07
N TYR A 179 -9.19 -8.43 -4.00
CA TYR A 179 -8.71 -9.56 -4.81
C TYR A 179 -7.89 -10.53 -3.98
N TRP A 180 -7.98 -11.82 -4.32
CA TRP A 180 -7.25 -12.92 -3.69
C TRP A 180 -7.23 -12.87 -2.15
N SER A 181 -8.39 -12.62 -1.56
CA SER A 181 -8.58 -12.47 -0.12
C SER A 181 -9.69 -13.40 0.37
N VAL A 182 -9.59 -13.86 1.62
CA VAL A 182 -10.66 -14.61 2.28
C VAL A 182 -11.93 -13.76 2.41
N ASP A 183 -11.79 -12.45 2.67
CA ASP A 183 -12.92 -11.50 2.66
C ASP A 183 -13.70 -11.48 1.34
N GLY A 184 -13.01 -11.66 0.21
CA GLY A 184 -13.62 -11.74 -1.12
C GLY A 184 -14.29 -13.08 -1.41
N LEU A 185 -13.85 -14.16 -0.76
CA LEU A 185 -14.54 -15.46 -0.80
C LEU A 185 -15.83 -15.42 0.02
N LEU A 186 -15.82 -14.74 1.17
CA LEU A 186 -16.96 -14.61 2.07
C LEU A 186 -18.02 -13.59 1.57
N SER A 187 -17.64 -12.64 0.71
CA SER A 187 -18.55 -11.61 0.20
C SER A 187 -18.37 -11.37 -1.29
N ALA A 188 -19.37 -11.74 -2.08
CA ALA A 188 -19.40 -11.54 -3.52
C ALA A 188 -19.25 -10.06 -3.93
N ARG A 189 -19.69 -9.12 -3.09
CA ARG A 189 -19.56 -7.67 -3.34
C ARG A 189 -18.12 -7.19 -3.34
N LYS A 190 -17.23 -7.83 -2.57
CA LYS A 190 -15.82 -7.45 -2.46
C LYS A 190 -14.96 -8.11 -3.53
N ARG A 191 -15.39 -9.25 -4.05
CA ARG A 191 -14.64 -10.09 -4.98
C ARG A 191 -14.43 -9.40 -6.32
N ASN A 192 -13.17 -9.26 -6.73
CA ASN A 192 -12.75 -8.66 -8.00
C ASN A 192 -13.28 -7.22 -8.19
N ALA A 193 -13.57 -6.51 -7.10
CA ALA A 193 -13.99 -5.12 -7.17
C ALA A 193 -12.80 -4.22 -7.50
N HIS A 194 -13.01 -3.25 -8.40
CA HIS A 194 -12.00 -2.27 -8.75
C HIS A 194 -11.56 -1.46 -7.52
N VAL A 195 -10.29 -1.07 -7.54
CA VAL A 195 -9.69 -0.18 -6.54
C VAL A 195 -9.36 1.17 -7.18
N PRO A 196 -9.46 2.27 -6.44
CA PRO A 196 -9.08 3.58 -6.97
C PRO A 196 -7.56 3.66 -7.19
N LEU A 197 -7.15 4.42 -8.21
CA LEU A 197 -5.74 4.58 -8.59
C LEU A 197 -4.85 5.12 -7.45
N TRP A 198 -5.40 5.91 -6.52
CA TRP A 198 -4.63 6.47 -5.41
C TRP A 198 -3.98 5.40 -4.53
N ASN A 199 -4.55 4.20 -4.41
CA ASN A 199 -3.92 3.09 -3.68
C ASN A 199 -2.53 2.78 -4.24
N TYR A 200 -2.41 2.78 -5.57
CA TYR A 200 -1.13 2.58 -6.24
C TYR A 200 -0.23 3.80 -6.17
N ALA A 201 -0.80 5.00 -6.30
CA ALA A 201 -0.04 6.25 -6.25
C ALA A 201 0.67 6.42 -4.90
N VAL A 202 -0.01 6.11 -3.79
CA VAL A 202 0.57 6.20 -2.44
C VAL A 202 1.69 5.17 -2.25
N LEU A 203 1.49 3.90 -2.63
CA LEU A 203 2.55 2.88 -2.53
C LEU A 203 3.77 3.24 -3.38
N ARG A 204 3.56 3.61 -4.66
CA ARG A 204 4.64 4.00 -5.56
C ARG A 204 5.36 5.26 -5.06
N GLY A 205 4.60 6.22 -4.56
CA GLY A 205 5.14 7.44 -3.94
C GLY A 205 6.01 7.13 -2.73
N GLN A 206 5.57 6.23 -1.85
CA GLN A 206 6.35 5.81 -0.68
C GLN A 206 7.69 5.19 -1.06
N ILE A 207 7.70 4.26 -2.01
CA ILE A 207 8.92 3.63 -2.51
C ILE A 207 9.81 4.68 -3.19
N PHE A 208 9.23 5.52 -4.05
CA PHE A 208 9.96 6.59 -4.71
C PHE A 208 10.65 7.52 -3.71
N ILE A 209 9.94 7.99 -2.68
CA ILE A 209 10.49 8.91 -1.67
C ILE A 209 11.72 8.30 -0.99
N VAL A 210 11.64 7.04 -0.55
CA VAL A 210 12.75 6.38 0.15
C VAL A 210 13.96 6.24 -0.78
N TYR A 211 13.77 5.75 -2.01
CA TYR A 211 14.88 5.58 -2.95
C TYR A 211 15.44 6.91 -3.46
N PHE A 212 14.59 7.91 -3.67
CA PHE A 212 14.98 9.24 -4.11
C PHE A 212 15.82 9.93 -3.03
N ILE A 213 15.34 9.99 -1.79
CA ILE A 213 16.08 10.61 -0.67
C ILE A 213 17.37 9.84 -0.39
N ALA A 214 17.34 8.50 -0.42
CA ALA A 214 18.54 7.70 -0.25
C ALA A 214 19.56 7.95 -1.38
N GLY A 215 19.10 8.12 -2.62
CA GLY A 215 19.93 8.50 -3.76
C GLY A 215 20.56 9.87 -3.59
N VAL A 216 19.76 10.88 -3.22
CA VAL A 216 20.23 12.25 -2.96
C VAL A 216 21.29 12.27 -1.86
N LYS A 217 21.07 11.56 -0.75
CA LYS A 217 22.04 11.47 0.35
C LYS A 217 23.36 10.82 -0.07
N LYS A 218 23.35 9.93 -1.06
CA LYS A 218 24.55 9.29 -1.60
C LYS A 218 25.32 10.17 -2.59
N LEU A 219 24.80 11.34 -2.95
CA LEU A 219 25.53 12.34 -3.74
C LEU A 219 26.45 13.20 -2.89
N ASP A 220 26.50 13.00 -1.56
CA ASP A 220 27.48 13.68 -0.70
C ASP A 220 28.90 13.32 -1.11
N ALA A 221 29.79 14.32 -1.08
CA ALA A 221 31.19 14.20 -1.51
C ALA A 221 31.92 13.05 -0.79
N ASP A 222 31.67 12.87 0.52
CA ASP A 222 32.22 11.77 1.32
C ASP A 222 31.85 10.37 0.76
N TRP A 223 30.67 10.22 0.17
CA TRP A 223 30.23 8.97 -0.45
C TRP A 223 30.77 8.79 -1.87
N VAL A 224 30.86 9.87 -2.64
CA VAL A 224 31.34 9.85 -4.03
C VAL A 224 32.86 9.64 -4.09
N GLU A 225 33.59 10.20 -3.13
CA GLU A 225 35.05 10.06 -3.01
C GLU A 225 35.48 8.77 -2.29
N GLY A 226 34.52 7.99 -1.75
CA GLY A 226 34.76 6.70 -1.10
C GLY A 226 35.19 6.78 0.37
N TYR A 227 35.22 7.97 0.97
CA TYR A 227 35.61 8.22 2.35
C TYR A 227 34.40 8.44 3.26
N SER A 228 33.56 7.41 3.47
CA SER A 228 32.30 7.59 4.23
C SER A 228 32.46 7.97 5.71
N MET A 229 33.69 7.97 6.23
CA MET A 229 34.01 8.26 7.63
C MET A 229 35.07 9.35 7.84
N GLU A 230 35.64 9.94 6.79
CA GLU A 230 36.76 10.87 6.98
C GLU A 230 36.31 12.16 7.69
N TYR A 231 35.19 12.75 7.28
CA TYR A 231 34.63 13.92 7.95
C TYR A 231 34.07 13.61 9.35
N LEU A 232 33.46 12.44 9.53
CA LEU A 232 32.95 11.99 10.84
C LEU A 232 34.09 11.77 11.84
N SER A 233 35.21 11.17 11.42
CA SER A 233 36.41 11.00 12.24
C SER A 233 37.06 12.32 12.65
N ARG A 234 36.82 13.40 11.88
CA ARG A 234 37.29 14.75 12.18
C ARG A 234 36.31 15.55 13.05
N HIS A 235 35.14 14.99 13.36
CA HIS A 235 34.17 15.62 14.25
C HIS A 235 34.67 15.67 15.69
N TRP A 236 34.41 16.78 16.39
CA TRP A 236 34.89 17.03 17.76
C TRP A 236 34.52 15.91 18.76
N LEU A 237 33.39 15.23 18.53
CA LEU A 237 32.93 14.10 19.32
C LEU A 237 33.95 12.93 19.39
N PHE A 238 34.76 12.75 18.35
CA PHE A 238 35.76 11.69 18.27
C PHE A 238 37.17 12.14 18.68
N SER A 239 37.34 13.40 19.12
CA SER A 239 38.62 13.91 19.61
C SER A 239 39.23 13.13 20.79
N PRO A 240 38.47 12.52 21.74
CA PRO A 240 39.04 11.73 22.82
C PRO A 240 39.56 10.35 22.40
N PHE A 241 39.25 9.90 21.17
CA PHE A 241 39.61 8.58 20.63
C PHE A 241 40.72 8.64 19.58
N LYS A 242 41.33 9.81 19.39
CA LYS A 242 42.53 10.03 18.56
C LYS A 242 43.77 10.02 19.44
#